data_AF-A0A317JWT5-F1
#
_entry.id   AF-A0A317JWT5-F1
#
_cell.length_a   1.000
_cell.length_b   1.000
_cell.length_c   1.000
_cell.angle_alpha   90.00
_cell.angle_beta   90.00
_cell.angle_gamma   90.00
#
_symmetry.space_group_name_H-M   'P 1'
#
loop_
_entity.id
_entity.type
_entity.pdbx_description
1 polymer ?
#
loop_
_entity_poly.entity_id
_entity_poly.type
_entity_poly.pdbx_seq_one_letter_code
_entity_poly.pdbx_strand_id
1 'polypeptide(L)'
;MAVLVDVDPERLVVRLTGADRLWALAAGVQVPTAAVTGVRPVTRAEAYARGSGWRLPGTFWPGLIMAGSYVSRSTGRSFWCVHRAEEVLLVELEGQPYDRLVLEVDDPTEVSRAIARARFR
;
A
#
# COMPACT_ATOMS: atom_id res chain seq x y z
N MET A 1 -10.44 -3.26 8.25
CA MET A 1 -9.13 -2.62 8.11
C MET A 1 -7.96 -3.59 8.13
N ALA A 2 -7.07 -3.52 7.13
CA ALA A 2 -5.76 -4.17 7.18
C ALA A 2 -4.64 -3.18 7.55
N VAL A 3 -4.79 -1.91 7.20
CA VAL A 3 -3.82 -0.85 7.52
C VAL A 3 -4.47 0.45 7.99
N LEU A 4 -3.78 1.14 8.89
CA LEU A 4 -4.05 2.52 9.28
C LEU A 4 -3.05 3.41 8.51
N VAL A 5 -3.58 4.39 7.79
CA VAL A 5 -2.79 5.37 7.04
C VAL A 5 -2.79 6.68 7.81
N ASP A 6 -1.62 7.13 8.20
CA ASP A 6 -1.40 8.44 8.81
C ASP A 6 -0.70 9.33 7.78
N VAL A 7 -1.25 10.53 7.57
CA VAL A 7 -0.85 11.42 6.48
C VAL A 7 -0.37 12.73 7.07
N ASP A 8 0.94 12.94 7.04
CA ASP A 8 1.57 14.21 7.35
C ASP A 8 1.98 14.96 6.06
N PRO A 9 2.17 16.28 6.11
CA PRO A 9 2.71 17.05 4.98
C PRO A 9 4.09 16.56 4.52
N GLU A 10 4.88 16.02 5.44
CA GLU A 10 6.24 15.54 5.15
C GLU A 10 6.26 14.05 4.79
N ARG A 11 5.43 13.23 5.43
CA ARG A 11 5.51 11.76 5.37
C ARG A 11 4.14 11.11 5.34
N LEU A 12 4.01 10.07 4.52
CA LEU A 12 2.92 9.11 4.54
C LEU A 12 3.38 7.88 5.33
N VAL A 13 2.69 7.59 6.43
CA VAL A 13 3.00 6.47 7.30
C VAL A 13 1.88 5.44 7.21
N VAL A 14 2.21 4.25 6.72
CA VAL A 14 1.29 3.12 6.60
C VAL A 14 1.60 2.12 7.71
N ARG A 15 0.66 1.92 8.64
CA ARG A 15 0.79 1.01 9.77
C ARG A 15 -0.14 -0.18 9.59
N LEU A 16 0.36 -1.39 9.80
CA LEU A 16 -0.47 -2.60 9.77
C LEU A 16 -1.38 -2.63 11.01
N THR A 17 -2.65 -3.03 10.84
CA THR A 17 -3.64 -3.16 11.93
C THR A 17 -4.00 -4.63 12.15
N GLY A 18 -3.89 -5.14 13.39
CA GLY A 18 -4.30 -6.52 13.73
C GLY A 18 -3.52 -7.14 14.91
N ALA A 19 -3.76 -8.43 15.16
CA ALA A 19 -2.98 -9.25 16.12
C ALA A 19 -1.48 -9.35 15.74
N ASP A 20 -1.14 -8.94 14.52
CA ASP A 20 0.22 -8.75 14.00
C ASP A 20 1.03 -7.63 14.68
N ARG A 21 0.42 -6.89 15.62
CA ARG A 21 1.13 -5.91 16.48
C ARG A 21 2.21 -6.54 17.37
N LEU A 22 2.19 -7.87 17.56
CA LEU A 22 3.12 -8.60 18.42
C LEU A 22 4.51 -8.84 17.79
N TRP A 23 4.75 -8.41 16.56
CA TRP A 23 6.05 -8.57 15.92
C TRP A 23 6.81 -7.25 15.79
N ALA A 24 7.90 -7.15 16.56
CA ALA A 24 8.90 -6.07 16.59
C ALA A 24 9.63 -5.81 15.24
N LEU A 25 9.19 -6.43 14.14
CA LEU A 25 9.80 -6.42 12.80
C LEU A 25 8.93 -5.77 11.71
N ALA A 26 7.66 -5.42 11.99
CA ALA A 26 6.74 -4.85 11.00
C ALA A 26 6.67 -3.31 11.11
N ALA A 27 7.76 -2.61 10.79
CA ALA A 27 7.97 -1.18 11.04
C ALA A 27 7.01 -0.19 10.31
N GLY A 28 5.98 -0.67 9.63
CA GLY A 28 5.18 0.14 8.72
C GLY A 28 5.98 0.61 7.50
N VAL A 29 5.29 1.07 6.47
CA VAL A 29 5.93 1.70 5.31
C VAL A 29 5.86 3.20 5.51
N GLN A 30 7.01 3.85 5.61
CA GLN A 30 7.12 5.31 5.68
C GLN A 30 7.70 5.81 4.38
N VAL A 31 6.94 6.63 3.66
CA VAL A 31 7.41 7.26 2.43
C VAL A 31 7.22 8.77 2.52
N PRO A 32 8.11 9.59 1.97
CA PRO A 32 7.89 11.02 1.89
C PRO A 32 6.59 11.30 1.11
N THR A 33 5.75 12.20 1.62
CA THR A 33 4.49 12.54 0.92
C THR A 33 4.81 13.08 -0.49
N ALA A 34 5.90 13.84 -0.63
CA ALA A 34 6.41 14.34 -1.92
C ALA A 34 6.66 13.25 -2.99
N ALA A 35 6.99 12.03 -2.56
CA ALA A 35 7.22 10.91 -3.46
C ALA A 35 5.93 10.33 -4.05
N VAL A 36 4.77 10.67 -3.48
CA VAL A 36 3.47 10.26 -4.02
C VAL A 36 3.20 11.01 -5.32
N THR A 37 3.09 10.26 -6.41
CA THR A 37 2.78 10.78 -7.76
C THR A 37 1.30 10.62 -8.10
N GLY A 38 0.62 9.66 -7.47
CA GLY A 38 -0.81 9.42 -7.67
C GLY A 38 -1.42 8.63 -6.53
N VAL A 39 -2.70 8.86 -6.27
CA VAL A 39 -3.48 8.08 -5.31
C VAL A 39 -4.88 7.87 -5.85
N ARG A 40 -5.37 6.62 -5.83
CA ARG A 40 -6.72 6.31 -6.27
C ARG A 40 -7.27 5.04 -5.62
N PRO A 41 -8.57 5.04 -5.27
CA PRO A 41 -9.27 3.80 -4.98
C PRO A 41 -9.40 3.00 -6.28
N VAL A 42 -9.13 1.71 -6.21
CA VAL A 42 -9.27 0.76 -7.32
C VAL A 42 -9.82 -0.55 -6.77
N THR A 43 -10.40 -1.36 -7.65
CA THR A 43 -10.76 -2.72 -7.23
C THR A 43 -9.50 -3.56 -7.06
N ARG A 44 -9.56 -4.57 -6.20
CA ARG A 44 -8.48 -5.55 -6.02
C ARG A 44 -8.11 -6.21 -7.34
N ALA A 45 -9.11 -6.52 -8.18
CA ALA A 45 -8.88 -7.10 -9.51
C ALA A 45 -8.09 -6.14 -10.41
N GLU A 46 -8.42 -4.85 -10.42
CA GLU A 46 -7.66 -3.83 -11.16
C GLU A 46 -6.25 -3.64 -10.60
N ALA A 47 -6.08 -3.62 -9.27
CA ALA A 47 -4.77 -3.57 -8.65
C ALA A 47 -3.91 -4.77 -9.07
N TYR A 48 -4.51 -5.97 -9.16
CA TYR A 48 -3.81 -7.15 -9.66
C TYR A 48 -3.45 -7.01 -11.12
N ALA A 49 -4.36 -6.57 -11.99
CA ALA A 49 -4.08 -6.38 -13.40
C ALA A 49 -2.94 -5.36 -13.63
N ARG A 50 -2.83 -4.34 -12.78
CA ARG A 50 -1.75 -3.33 -12.83
C ARG A 50 -0.44 -3.78 -12.17
N GLY A 51 -0.51 -4.73 -11.25
CA GLY A 51 0.61 -5.20 -10.42
C GLY A 51 1.09 -6.62 -10.72
N SER A 52 0.45 -7.37 -11.63
CA SER A 52 0.75 -8.78 -11.91
C SER A 52 2.04 -8.90 -12.71
N GLY A 53 3.17 -8.83 -12.01
CA GLY A 53 4.41 -9.42 -12.48
C GLY A 53 4.81 -10.65 -11.68
N TRP A 54 6.04 -11.10 -11.93
CA TRP A 54 6.66 -12.24 -11.26
C TRP A 54 6.53 -12.11 -9.74
N ARG A 55 5.86 -13.05 -9.08
CA ARG A 55 5.84 -13.07 -7.61
C ARG A 55 7.27 -13.33 -7.14
N LEU A 56 7.92 -12.35 -6.51
CA LEU A 56 9.09 -12.67 -5.71
C LEU A 56 8.59 -13.45 -4.47
N PRO A 57 9.30 -14.52 -4.06
CA PRO A 57 9.06 -15.16 -2.78
C PRO A 57 9.47 -14.16 -1.68
N GLY A 58 8.52 -13.35 -1.23
CA GLY A 58 8.60 -12.51 -0.04
C GLY A 58 7.67 -13.04 1.04
N THR A 59 7.46 -12.25 2.10
CA THR A 59 6.74 -12.57 3.35
C THR A 59 5.23 -12.81 3.19
N PHE A 60 4.85 -13.65 2.23
CA PHE A 60 3.53 -14.26 2.19
C PHE A 60 3.35 -15.03 3.50
N TRP A 61 2.39 -14.60 4.32
CA TRP A 61 1.83 -15.42 5.39
C TRP A 61 0.58 -16.10 4.83
N PRO A 62 0.67 -17.38 4.40
CA PRO A 62 -0.48 -18.12 3.93
C PRO A 62 -1.56 -18.15 5.01
N GLY A 63 -2.75 -17.66 4.68
CA GLY A 63 -3.98 -17.91 5.46
C GLY A 63 -4.67 -16.69 6.05
N LEU A 64 -3.97 -15.58 6.32
CA LEU A 64 -4.57 -14.42 7.03
C LEU A 64 -4.41 -13.06 6.32
N ILE A 65 -3.26 -12.78 5.69
CA ILE A 65 -2.91 -11.44 5.16
C ILE A 65 -2.13 -11.58 3.85
N MET A 66 -2.52 -10.86 2.80
CA MET A 66 -1.65 -10.60 1.66
C MET A 66 -0.79 -9.37 1.93
N ALA A 67 0.14 -9.52 2.87
CA ALA A 67 1.19 -8.54 3.14
C ALA A 67 2.47 -9.02 2.45
N GLY A 68 2.98 -8.28 1.48
CA GLY A 68 4.15 -8.73 0.74
C GLY A 68 4.65 -7.75 -0.31
N SER A 69 5.91 -7.94 -0.71
CA SER A 69 6.53 -7.19 -1.80
C SER A 69 6.39 -7.98 -3.10
N TYR A 70 5.65 -7.42 -4.06
CA TYR A 70 5.45 -7.94 -5.40
C TYR A 70 6.40 -7.22 -6.34
N VAL A 71 7.13 -7.92 -7.21
CA VAL A 71 8.08 -7.26 -8.11
C VAL A 71 7.89 -7.74 -9.53
N SER A 72 7.42 -6.84 -10.38
CA SER A 72 7.30 -7.09 -11.80
C SER A 72 8.50 -6.53 -12.56
N ARG A 73 9.00 -7.29 -13.54
CA ARG A 73 9.98 -6.76 -14.51
C ARG A 73 9.38 -5.68 -15.41
N SER A 74 8.05 -5.68 -15.61
CA SER A 74 7.36 -4.69 -16.47
C SER A 74 6.78 -3.52 -15.69
N THR A 75 6.36 -3.74 -14.44
CA THR A 75 5.63 -2.73 -13.66
C THR A 75 6.34 -2.28 -12.38
N GLY A 76 7.50 -2.84 -12.03
CA GLY A 76 8.27 -2.42 -10.85
C GLY A 76 7.88 -3.12 -9.55
N ARG A 77 8.34 -2.57 -8.41
CA ARG A 77 8.12 -3.09 -7.06
C ARG A 77 6.82 -2.51 -6.48
N SER A 78 5.91 -3.37 -6.05
CA SER A 78 4.64 -2.99 -5.42
C SER A 78 4.55 -3.64 -4.04
N PHE A 79 4.29 -2.86 -3.01
CA PHE A 79 3.97 -3.38 -1.68
C PHE A 79 2.46 -3.60 -1.57
N TRP A 80 2.04 -4.80 -1.19
CA TRP A 80 0.65 -5.14 -0.99
C TRP A 80 0.40 -5.36 0.49
N CYS A 81 -0.69 -4.81 1.00
CA CYS A 81 -1.24 -5.15 2.30
C CYS A 81 -2.76 -5.17 2.22
N VAL A 82 -3.29 -6.34 1.87
CA VAL A 82 -4.71 -6.58 1.66
C VAL A 82 -5.11 -7.84 2.42
N HIS A 83 -6.21 -7.81 3.17
CA HIS A 83 -6.80 -8.99 3.80
C HIS A 83 -7.83 -9.61 2.88
N ARG A 84 -9.02 -9.02 2.82
CA ARG A 84 -10.20 -9.59 2.15
C ARG A 84 -11.02 -8.55 1.39
N ALA A 85 -10.69 -7.26 1.48
CA ALA A 85 -11.45 -6.22 0.80
C ALA A 85 -11.40 -6.38 -0.72
N GLU A 86 -12.53 -6.04 -1.36
CA GLU A 86 -12.64 -5.96 -2.81
C GLU A 86 -12.16 -4.61 -3.35
N GLU A 87 -12.24 -3.56 -2.54
CA GLU A 87 -11.71 -2.23 -2.86
C GLU A 87 -10.44 -1.97 -2.07
N VAL A 88 -9.45 -1.40 -2.74
CA VAL A 88 -8.14 -1.11 -2.17
C VAL A 88 -7.67 0.26 -2.63
N LEU A 89 -6.80 0.86 -1.84
CA LEU A 89 -6.15 2.11 -2.16
C LEU A 89 -4.83 1.82 -2.89
N LEU A 90 -4.72 2.29 -4.13
CA LEU A 90 -3.46 2.28 -4.86
C LEU A 90 -2.77 3.64 -4.72
N VAL A 91 -1.56 3.61 -4.19
CA VAL A 91 -0.65 4.76 -4.11
C VAL A 91 0.51 4.52 -5.05
N GLU A 92 0.77 5.45 -5.95
CA GLU A 92 1.91 5.44 -6.87
C GLU A 92 3.01 6.34 -6.30
N LEU A 93 4.23 5.83 -6.31
CA LEU A 93 5.40 6.44 -5.70
C LEU A 93 6.53 6.54 -6.73
N GLU A 94 7.38 7.54 -6.58
CA GLU A 94 8.57 7.73 -7.40
C GLU A 94 9.82 7.92 -6.53
N GLY A 95 10.94 7.33 -6.95
CA GLY A 95 12.21 7.43 -6.23
C GLY A 95 12.23 6.71 -4.88
N GLN A 96 11.31 5.77 -4.64
CA GLN A 96 11.22 4.97 -3.41
C GLN A 96 11.56 3.50 -3.67
N PRO A 97 11.84 2.69 -2.63
CA PRO A 97 12.07 1.25 -2.78
C PRO A 97 10.88 0.49 -3.38
N TYR A 98 9.69 1.07 -3.28
CA TYR A 98 8.45 0.60 -3.87
C TYR A 98 7.92 1.67 -4.83
N ASP A 99 7.55 1.27 -6.04
CA ASP A 99 6.89 2.11 -7.03
C ASP A 99 5.39 2.25 -6.74
N ARG A 100 4.79 1.27 -6.05
CA ARG A 100 3.37 1.30 -5.67
C ARG A 100 3.10 0.70 -4.30
N LEU A 101 2.09 1.22 -3.62
CA LEU A 101 1.49 0.62 -2.43
C LEU A 101 0.03 0.26 -2.74
N VAL A 102 -0.38 -0.97 -2.45
CA VAL A 102 -1.75 -1.47 -2.56
C VAL A 102 -2.23 -1.79 -1.16
N LEU A 103 -3.16 -0.97 -0.65
CA LEU A 103 -3.50 -0.94 0.77
C LEU A 103 -5.01 -1.17 0.98
N GLU A 104 -5.37 -2.10 1.85
CA GLU A 104 -6.75 -2.22 2.34
C GLU A 104 -6.99 -1.28 3.53
N VAL A 105 -7.71 -0.20 3.26
CA VAL A 105 -8.16 0.82 4.22
C VAL A 105 -9.68 0.76 4.35
N ASP A 106 -10.23 1.30 5.44
CA ASP A 106 -11.69 1.23 5.68
C ASP A 106 -12.51 2.07 4.67
N ASP A 107 -12.05 3.27 4.31
CA ASP A 107 -12.63 4.07 3.23
C ASP A 107 -11.54 4.51 2.24
N PRO A 108 -11.34 3.78 1.13
CA PRO A 108 -10.36 4.12 0.10
C PRO A 108 -10.58 5.51 -0.52
N THR A 109 -11.83 5.96 -0.59
CA THR A 109 -12.15 7.27 -1.19
C THR A 109 -11.77 8.41 -0.26
N GLU A 110 -12.11 8.30 1.02
CA GLU A 110 -11.77 9.30 2.03
C GLU A 110 -10.24 9.40 2.22
N VAL A 111 -9.56 8.26 2.36
CA VAL A 111 -8.11 8.24 2.54
C VAL A 111 -7.39 8.77 1.30
N SER A 112 -7.86 8.42 0.08
CA SER A 112 -7.32 8.99 -1.15
C SER A 112 -7.38 10.52 -1.16
N ARG A 113 -8.52 11.09 -0.76
CA ARG A 113 -8.69 12.56 -0.66
C ARG A 113 -7.78 13.17 0.39
N ALA A 114 -7.57 12.50 1.54
CA ALA A 114 -6.66 12.99 2.58
C ALA A 114 -5.21 13.07 2.06
N ILE A 115 -4.73 12.01 1.39
CA ILE A 115 -3.40 11.98 0.77
C ILE A 115 -3.29 13.05 -0.32
N ALA A 116 -4.29 13.15 -1.19
CA ALA A 116 -4.30 14.14 -2.27
C ALA A 116 -4.22 15.58 -1.72
N ARG A 117 -4.92 15.88 -0.62
CA ARG A 117 -4.88 17.19 0.06
C ARG A 117 -3.52 17.49 0.70
N ALA A 118 -2.83 16.47 1.21
CA ALA A 118 -1.51 16.65 1.80
C ALA A 118 -0.42 16.85 0.73
N ARG A 119 -0.58 16.21 -0.43
CA ARG A 119 0.43 16.19 -1.50
C ARG A 119 0.27 17.27 -2.58
N PHE A 120 -0.96 17.53 -3.02
CA PHE A 120 -1.26 18.39 -4.17
C PHE A 120 -1.85 19.74 -3.75
N ARG A 121 -1.40 20.25 -2.60
CA ARG A 121 -1.78 21.57 -2.09
C ARG A 121 -1.19 22.70 -2.92
#